data_AF-A0A497RT22-F1
#
_entry.id   AF-A0A497RT22-F1
#
_cell.length_a   1.000
_cell.length_b   1.000
_cell.length_c   1.000
_cell.angle_alpha   90.00
_cell.angle_beta   90.00
_cell.angle_gamma   90.00
#
_symmetry.space_group_name_H-M   'P 1'
#
loop_
_entity.id
_entity.type
_entity.pdbx_description
1 polymer ?
#
loop_
_entity_poly.entity_id
_entity_poly.type
_entity_poly.pdbx_seq_one_letter_code
_entity_poly.pdbx_strand_id
1 'polypeptide(L)'
;MVRIGHPLLHTILRDGWALYDEGFFIPMRKLLERGKLPATLEAFELLMASAPQKLSRAKKVKLYQVIEDCYYAMLNSSQAVLMYLGKPVPDPKNAPNAVKEYLVDTGLLDEKYYRMLQDVIAIRKKVEHGEIKEITGAEVDEWIKKAEEYFEQMDKILRTLRIKKKKDIIDRNYEVLLKSTVIALKNMGKLPPDPKDLPKAIKEELVDKNILPPSYLETFKKVIEMKKLSETENIDKIPERDIELTRAYVKKFVTLLGRYLESSKAKSKK
;
A
#
# COMPACT_ATOMS: atom_id res chain seq x y z
N MET A 1 53.98 -14.76 3.98
CA MET A 1 54.74 -15.63 3.06
C MET A 1 53.84 -16.39 2.08
N VAL A 2 52.93 -17.29 2.51
CA VAL A 2 52.05 -18.00 1.55
C VAL A 2 51.10 -17.06 0.80
N ARG A 3 50.55 -16.05 1.47
CA ARG A 3 49.72 -15.00 0.84
C ARG A 3 50.49 -14.12 -0.16
N ILE A 4 51.82 -14.10 -0.09
CA ILE A 4 52.71 -13.29 -0.95
C ILE A 4 53.03 -14.05 -2.25
N GLY A 5 52.66 -15.33 -2.34
CA GLY A 5 52.72 -16.09 -3.58
C GLY A 5 54.09 -16.67 -3.92
N HIS A 6 54.91 -17.00 -2.92
CA HIS A 6 56.24 -17.56 -3.19
C HIS A 6 56.12 -18.90 -3.95
N PRO A 7 56.71 -19.05 -5.15
CA PRO A 7 56.48 -20.21 -6.02
C PRO A 7 56.74 -21.55 -5.34
N LEU A 8 57.83 -21.65 -4.56
CA LEU A 8 58.17 -22.85 -3.80
C LEU A 8 57.07 -23.28 -2.82
N LEU A 9 56.42 -22.33 -2.14
CA LEU A 9 55.35 -22.65 -1.19
C LEU A 9 54.10 -23.17 -1.91
N HIS A 10 53.81 -22.68 -3.11
CA HIS A 10 52.72 -23.21 -3.93
C HIS A 10 53.00 -24.64 -4.39
N THR A 11 54.23 -24.94 -4.82
CA THR A 11 54.65 -26.30 -5.19
C THR A 11 54.56 -27.24 -3.98
N ILE A 12 55.06 -26.83 -2.81
CA ILE A 12 54.97 -27.63 -1.58
C ILE A 12 53.50 -27.89 -1.19
N LEU A 13 52.61 -26.90 -1.30
CA LEU A 13 51.19 -27.08 -0.98
C LEU A 13 50.45 -27.94 -2.00
N ARG A 14 50.86 -27.91 -3.28
CA ARG A 14 50.22 -28.67 -4.37
C ARG A 14 50.65 -30.13 -4.38
N ASP A 15 51.96 -30.35 -4.36
CA ASP A 15 52.57 -31.67 -4.61
C ASP A 15 53.02 -32.35 -3.31
N GLY A 16 53.11 -31.60 -2.20
CA GLY A 16 53.55 -32.12 -0.92
C GLY A 16 52.52 -33.00 -0.23
N TRP A 17 53.03 -33.96 0.55
CA TRP A 17 52.25 -34.80 1.44
C TRP A 17 52.65 -34.54 2.90
N ALA A 18 51.68 -34.27 3.76
CA ALA A 18 51.94 -34.10 5.18
C ALA A 18 52.09 -35.48 5.86
N LEU A 19 53.26 -35.74 6.44
CA LEU A 19 53.48 -36.89 7.33
C LEU A 19 53.00 -36.61 8.75
N TYR A 20 53.11 -35.35 9.19
CA TYR A 20 52.57 -34.82 10.45
C TYR A 20 52.22 -33.34 10.24
N ASP A 21 51.00 -32.93 10.59
CA ASP A 21 50.51 -31.56 10.46
C ASP A 21 49.73 -31.15 11.72
N GLU A 22 50.15 -30.06 12.37
CA GLU A 22 49.47 -29.50 13.54
C GLU A 22 48.32 -28.54 13.17
N GLY A 23 47.92 -28.52 11.89
CA GLY A 23 46.78 -27.75 11.40
C GLY A 23 47.16 -26.53 10.56
N PHE A 24 48.37 -26.51 9.98
CA PHE A 24 48.79 -25.46 9.05
C PHE A 24 48.72 -25.94 7.60
N PHE A 25 49.29 -27.10 7.29
CA PHE A 25 49.47 -27.55 5.90
C PHE A 25 48.14 -27.91 5.23
N ILE A 26 47.33 -28.77 5.86
CA ILE A 26 46.06 -29.24 5.30
C ILE A 26 45.07 -28.09 5.06
N PRO A 27 44.86 -27.13 6.00
CA PRO A 27 44.00 -25.99 5.74
C PRO A 27 44.52 -25.09 4.60
N MET A 28 45.83 -24.86 4.51
CA MET A 28 46.41 -24.04 3.44
C MET A 28 46.28 -24.71 2.06
N ARG A 29 46.44 -26.04 2.01
CA ARG A 29 46.17 -26.82 0.79
C ARG A 29 44.70 -26.75 0.38
N LYS A 30 43.76 -26.87 1.32
CA LYS A 30 42.32 -26.70 1.02
C LYS A 30 42.00 -25.29 0.50
N LEU A 31 42.69 -24.26 0.98
CA LEU A 31 42.54 -22.90 0.47
C LEU A 31 43.11 -22.75 -0.94
N LEU A 32 44.25 -23.41 -1.22
CA LEU A 32 44.84 -23.49 -2.56
C LEU A 32 43.86 -24.16 -3.54
N GLU A 33 43.36 -25.35 -3.21
CA GLU A 33 42.41 -26.12 -4.03
C GLU A 33 41.10 -25.37 -4.29
N ARG A 34 40.67 -24.52 -3.35
CA ARG A 34 39.49 -23.64 -3.51
C ARG A 34 39.80 -22.33 -4.23
N GLY A 35 41.00 -22.15 -4.76
CA GLY A 35 41.42 -20.92 -5.44
C GLY A 35 41.37 -19.67 -4.54
N LYS A 36 41.53 -19.83 -3.22
CA LYS A 36 41.48 -18.73 -2.24
C LYS A 36 42.85 -18.09 -1.98
N LEU A 37 43.93 -18.72 -2.43
CA LEU A 37 45.27 -18.14 -2.40
C LEU A 37 45.49 -17.30 -3.67
N PRO A 38 45.91 -16.03 -3.55
CA PRO A 38 46.12 -15.17 -4.71
C PRO A 38 47.31 -15.64 -5.55
N ALA A 39 47.31 -15.30 -6.85
CA ALA A 39 48.39 -15.61 -7.79
C ALA A 39 48.69 -17.11 -7.96
N THR A 40 47.67 -17.97 -7.83
CA THR A 40 47.76 -19.40 -8.15
C THR A 40 46.91 -19.75 -9.37
N LEU A 41 47.20 -20.90 -10.00
CA LEU A 41 46.46 -21.38 -11.17
C LEU A 41 44.99 -21.64 -10.82
N GLU A 42 44.75 -22.23 -9.64
CA GLU A 42 43.43 -22.57 -9.11
C GLU A 42 42.58 -21.30 -8.88
N ALA A 43 43.19 -20.21 -8.42
CA ALA A 43 42.52 -18.93 -8.26
C ALA A 43 42.19 -18.28 -9.61
N PHE A 44 43.10 -18.36 -10.58
CA PHE A 44 42.86 -17.90 -11.96
C PHE A 44 41.71 -18.69 -12.61
N GLU A 45 41.75 -20.02 -12.54
CA GLU A 45 40.72 -20.90 -13.10
C GLU A 45 39.36 -20.66 -12.45
N LEU A 46 39.31 -20.50 -11.12
CA LEU A 46 38.08 -20.18 -10.41
C LEU A 46 37.48 -18.85 -10.89
N LEU A 47 38.31 -17.80 -11.03
CA LEU A 47 37.85 -16.50 -11.51
C LEU A 47 37.35 -16.59 -12.96
N MET A 48 38.11 -17.22 -13.85
CA MET A 48 37.75 -17.40 -15.26
C MET A 48 36.48 -18.24 -15.43
N ALA A 49 36.32 -19.32 -14.67
CA ALA A 49 35.12 -20.16 -14.69
C ALA A 49 33.89 -19.41 -14.15
N SER A 50 34.07 -18.46 -13.23
CA SER A 50 32.97 -17.67 -12.67
C SER A 50 32.46 -16.59 -13.62
N ALA A 51 33.30 -16.05 -14.51
CA ALA A 51 32.93 -14.91 -15.36
C ALA A 51 31.74 -15.21 -16.30
N PRO A 52 31.70 -16.34 -17.04
CA PRO A 52 30.52 -16.72 -17.84
C PRO A 52 29.25 -16.90 -17.01
N GLN A 53 29.37 -17.41 -15.78
CA GLN A 53 28.22 -17.57 -14.88
C GLN A 53 27.66 -16.21 -14.45
N LYS A 54 28.52 -15.22 -14.19
CA LYS A 54 28.08 -13.84 -13.89
C LYS A 54 27.37 -13.21 -15.08
N LEU A 55 27.90 -13.38 -16.30
CA LEU A 55 27.25 -12.89 -17.52
C LEU A 55 25.90 -13.58 -17.77
N SER A 56 25.82 -14.90 -17.59
CA SER A 56 24.57 -15.66 -17.69
C SER A 56 23.54 -15.18 -16.65
N ARG A 57 23.97 -14.94 -15.41
CA ARG A 57 23.12 -14.37 -14.37
C ARG A 57 22.59 -12.99 -14.75
N ALA A 58 23.43 -12.10 -15.29
CA ALA A 58 23.01 -10.78 -15.72
C ALA A 58 21.92 -10.86 -16.80
N LYS A 59 22.09 -11.75 -17.80
CA LYS A 59 21.06 -12.02 -18.82
C LYS A 59 19.77 -12.56 -18.22
N LYS A 60 19.85 -13.51 -17.29
CA LYS A 60 18.67 -14.09 -16.60
C LYS A 60 17.93 -13.06 -15.76
N VAL A 61 18.63 -12.21 -15.01
CA VAL A 61 18.00 -11.15 -14.21
C VAL A 61 17.28 -10.16 -15.13
N LYS A 62 17.95 -9.70 -16.19
CA LYS A 62 17.34 -8.80 -17.18
C LYS A 62 16.03 -9.36 -17.77
N LEU A 63 15.98 -10.66 -18.03
CA LEU A 63 14.82 -11.32 -18.64
C LEU A 63 13.74 -11.69 -17.62
N TYR A 64 14.09 -12.48 -16.62
CA TYR A 64 13.14 -13.09 -15.70
C TYR A 64 12.73 -12.11 -14.59
N GLN A 65 13.72 -11.58 -13.87
CA GLN A 65 13.45 -10.79 -12.66
C GLN A 65 12.69 -9.51 -12.99
N VAL A 66 13.13 -8.78 -14.02
CA VAL A 66 12.50 -7.49 -14.34
C VAL A 66 11.06 -7.65 -14.83
N ILE A 67 10.81 -8.65 -15.70
CA ILE A 67 9.45 -8.93 -16.19
C ILE A 67 8.55 -9.41 -15.06
N GLU A 68 9.07 -10.24 -14.14
CA GLU A 68 8.33 -10.71 -12.96
C GLU A 68 7.92 -9.54 -12.05
N ASP A 69 8.85 -8.61 -11.79
CA ASP A 69 8.58 -7.44 -10.95
C ASP A 69 7.59 -6.47 -11.62
N CYS A 70 7.71 -6.24 -12.94
CA CYS A 70 6.74 -5.44 -13.70
C CYS A 70 5.34 -6.06 -13.64
N TYR A 71 5.26 -7.39 -13.82
CA TYR A 71 4.01 -8.13 -13.69
C TYR A 71 3.38 -7.96 -12.30
N TYR A 72 4.14 -8.17 -11.22
CA TYR A 72 3.58 -8.06 -9.87
C TYR A 72 3.25 -6.62 -9.50
N ALA A 73 3.98 -5.62 -9.99
CA ALA A 73 3.62 -4.22 -9.78
C ALA A 73 2.21 -3.92 -10.36
N MET A 74 1.93 -4.40 -11.56
CA MET A 74 0.64 -4.23 -12.22
C MET A 74 -0.47 -5.09 -11.57
N LEU A 75 -0.17 -6.35 -11.24
CA LEU A 75 -1.13 -7.23 -10.57
C LEU A 75 -1.53 -6.69 -9.19
N ASN A 76 -0.54 -6.39 -8.34
CA ASN A 76 -0.77 -5.99 -6.95
C ASN A 76 -1.52 -4.66 -6.87
N SER A 77 -1.20 -3.70 -7.75
CA SER A 77 -1.92 -2.42 -7.83
C SER A 77 -3.37 -2.62 -8.26
N SER A 78 -3.64 -3.50 -9.22
CA SER A 78 -5.00 -3.88 -9.62
C SER A 78 -5.78 -4.51 -8.47
N GLN A 79 -5.18 -5.49 -7.79
CA GLN A 79 -5.80 -6.17 -6.66
C GLN A 79 -6.08 -5.19 -5.51
N ALA A 80 -5.18 -4.25 -5.23
CA ALA A 80 -5.38 -3.24 -4.19
C ALA A 80 -6.60 -2.34 -4.49
N VAL A 81 -6.77 -1.90 -5.74
CA VAL A 81 -7.95 -1.11 -6.16
C VAL A 81 -9.22 -1.93 -6.01
N LEU A 82 -9.22 -3.19 -6.47
CA LEU A 82 -10.39 -4.08 -6.35
C LEU A 82 -10.75 -4.36 -4.88
N MET A 83 -9.75 -4.61 -4.02
CA MET A 83 -9.94 -4.75 -2.58
C MET A 83 -10.58 -3.50 -1.97
N TYR A 84 -10.12 -2.31 -2.37
CA TYR A 84 -10.67 -1.06 -1.88
C TYR A 84 -12.13 -0.86 -2.26
N LEU A 85 -12.51 -1.31 -3.46
CA LEU A 85 -13.89 -1.33 -3.95
C LEU A 85 -14.76 -2.43 -3.30
N GLY A 86 -14.18 -3.26 -2.43
CA GLY A 86 -14.87 -4.40 -1.81
C GLY A 86 -15.18 -5.54 -2.79
N LYS A 87 -14.43 -5.63 -3.88
CA LYS A 87 -14.55 -6.69 -4.88
C LYS A 87 -13.67 -7.89 -4.50
N PRO A 88 -14.03 -9.11 -4.94
CA PRO A 88 -13.19 -10.29 -4.70
C PRO A 88 -11.82 -10.11 -5.36
N VAL A 89 -10.76 -10.51 -4.66
CA VAL A 89 -9.39 -10.45 -5.18
C VAL A 89 -9.19 -11.59 -6.18
N PRO A 90 -8.99 -11.29 -7.47
CA PRO A 90 -8.82 -12.33 -8.48
C PRO A 90 -7.43 -12.95 -8.38
N ASP A 91 -7.33 -14.23 -8.75
CA ASP A 91 -6.05 -14.86 -9.02
C ASP A 91 -5.40 -14.27 -10.29
N PRO A 92 -4.08 -14.44 -10.49
CA PRO A 92 -3.34 -14.03 -11.68
C PRO A 92 -4.03 -14.20 -13.03
N LYS A 93 -4.72 -15.32 -13.25
CA LYS A 93 -5.32 -15.65 -14.55
C LYS A 93 -6.61 -14.86 -14.78
N ASN A 94 -7.37 -14.64 -13.72
CA ASN A 94 -8.65 -13.95 -13.77
C ASN A 94 -8.53 -12.43 -13.53
N ALA A 95 -7.35 -11.94 -13.11
CA ALA A 95 -7.13 -10.52 -12.83
C ALA A 95 -7.50 -9.57 -14.00
N PRO A 96 -7.16 -9.86 -15.27
CA PRO A 96 -7.58 -9.00 -16.39
C PRO A 96 -9.10 -8.90 -16.54
N ASN A 97 -9.81 -10.01 -16.36
CA ASN A 97 -11.27 -10.04 -16.49
C ASN A 97 -11.93 -9.18 -15.40
N ALA A 98 -11.45 -9.31 -14.15
CA ALA A 98 -11.94 -8.50 -13.04
C ALA A 98 -11.62 -7.02 -13.21
N VAL A 99 -10.43 -6.66 -13.72
CA VAL A 99 -10.07 -5.28 -14.06
C VAL A 99 -10.99 -4.72 -15.15
N LYS A 100 -11.28 -5.51 -16.18
CA LYS A 100 -12.22 -5.11 -17.23
C LYS A 100 -13.62 -4.85 -16.65
N GLU A 101 -14.19 -5.83 -15.96
CA GLU A 101 -15.55 -5.76 -15.42
C GLU A 101 -15.71 -4.60 -14.40
N TYR A 102 -14.78 -4.46 -13.46
CA TYR A 102 -14.96 -3.54 -12.33
C TYR A 102 -14.33 -2.18 -12.53
N LEU A 103 -13.37 -2.01 -13.44
CA LEU A 103 -12.68 -0.75 -13.65
C LEU A 103 -12.94 -0.18 -15.05
N VAL A 104 -12.80 -0.98 -16.11
CA VAL A 104 -12.98 -0.49 -17.48
C VAL A 104 -14.45 -0.28 -17.83
N ASP A 105 -15.30 -1.29 -17.62
CA ASP A 105 -16.72 -1.23 -17.99
C ASP A 105 -17.49 -0.19 -17.14
N THR A 106 -16.96 0.15 -15.96
CA THR A 106 -17.49 1.23 -15.10
C THR A 106 -16.96 2.63 -15.46
N GLY A 107 -16.03 2.73 -16.41
CA GLY A 107 -15.39 3.98 -16.84
C GLY A 107 -14.35 4.55 -15.88
N LEU A 108 -13.89 3.76 -14.88
CA LEU A 108 -12.84 4.17 -13.94
C LEU A 108 -11.43 4.05 -14.55
N LEU A 109 -11.25 3.19 -15.55
CA LEU A 109 -9.97 2.90 -16.19
C LEU A 109 -10.14 2.83 -17.71
N ASP A 110 -9.18 3.38 -18.45
CA ASP A 110 -9.14 3.25 -19.91
C ASP A 110 -8.80 1.80 -20.32
N GLU A 111 -9.41 1.32 -21.41
CA GLU A 111 -9.18 -0.03 -21.94
C GLU A 111 -7.69 -0.29 -22.25
N LYS A 112 -6.91 0.73 -22.59
CA LYS A 112 -5.47 0.56 -22.85
C LYS A 112 -4.72 -0.07 -21.67
N TYR A 113 -5.10 0.25 -20.44
CA TYR A 113 -4.45 -0.28 -19.24
C TYR A 113 -4.81 -1.75 -19.02
N TYR A 114 -6.06 -2.12 -19.26
CA TYR A 114 -6.47 -3.52 -19.27
C TYR A 114 -5.64 -4.35 -20.26
N ARG A 115 -5.41 -3.82 -21.47
CA ARG A 115 -4.54 -4.48 -22.47
C ARG A 115 -3.10 -4.61 -21.98
N MET A 116 -2.53 -3.56 -21.38
CA MET A 116 -1.18 -3.62 -20.78
C MET A 116 -1.08 -4.76 -19.75
N LEU A 117 -2.10 -4.94 -18.89
CA LEU A 117 -2.11 -6.03 -17.91
C LEU A 117 -2.17 -7.41 -18.57
N GLN A 118 -2.95 -7.56 -19.66
CA GLN A 118 -2.97 -8.82 -20.42
C GLN A 118 -1.60 -9.11 -21.05
N ASP A 119 -0.97 -8.09 -21.63
CA ASP A 119 0.31 -8.23 -22.32
C ASP A 119 1.42 -8.62 -21.35
N VAL A 120 1.48 -8.01 -20.15
CA VAL A 120 2.50 -8.35 -19.14
C VAL A 120 2.34 -9.78 -18.62
N ILE A 121 1.09 -10.25 -18.46
CA ILE A 121 0.80 -11.64 -18.07
C ILE A 121 1.24 -12.61 -19.17
N ALA A 122 0.98 -12.26 -20.43
CA ALA A 122 1.35 -13.09 -21.57
C ALA A 122 2.88 -13.21 -21.70
N ILE A 123 3.61 -12.10 -21.63
CA ILE A 123 5.07 -12.14 -21.72
C ILE A 123 5.70 -12.88 -20.54
N ARG A 124 5.21 -12.67 -19.30
CA ARG A 124 5.69 -13.42 -18.14
C ARG A 124 5.57 -14.92 -18.34
N LYS A 125 4.41 -15.40 -18.82
CA LYS A 125 4.21 -16.84 -19.10
C LYS A 125 5.17 -17.36 -20.16
N LYS A 126 5.40 -16.61 -21.24
CA LYS A 126 6.36 -16.98 -22.29
C LYS A 126 7.79 -17.05 -21.75
N VAL A 127 8.16 -16.13 -20.86
CA VAL A 127 9.46 -16.13 -20.18
C VAL A 127 9.57 -17.34 -19.24
N GLU A 128 8.55 -17.61 -18.42
CA GLU A 128 8.46 -18.74 -17.48
C GLU A 128 8.60 -20.08 -18.18
N HIS A 129 7.95 -20.26 -19.34
CA HIS A 129 8.06 -21.47 -20.16
C HIS A 129 9.34 -21.55 -21.00
N GLY A 130 10.19 -20.52 -20.99
CA GLY A 130 11.43 -20.48 -21.78
C GLY A 130 11.23 -20.31 -23.28
N GLU A 131 10.05 -19.85 -23.71
CA GLU A 131 9.76 -19.47 -25.11
C GLU A 131 10.57 -18.24 -25.51
N ILE A 132 10.75 -17.30 -24.58
CA ILE A 132 11.62 -16.14 -24.75
C ILE A 132 12.92 -16.42 -24.00
N LYS A 133 14.03 -16.47 -24.75
CA LYS A 133 15.37 -16.79 -24.21
C LYS A 133 16.25 -15.56 -24.02
N GLU A 134 15.99 -14.50 -24.77
CA GLU A 134 16.72 -13.24 -24.70
C GLU A 134 15.74 -12.07 -24.90
N ILE A 135 16.05 -10.94 -24.25
CA ILE A 135 15.32 -9.68 -24.37
C ILE A 135 16.35 -8.55 -24.48
N THR A 136 16.08 -7.54 -25.31
CA THR A 136 16.93 -6.36 -25.42
C THR A 136 16.78 -5.46 -24.20
N GLY A 137 17.75 -4.57 -23.95
CA GLY A 137 17.61 -3.57 -22.87
C GLY A 137 16.43 -2.63 -23.13
N ALA A 138 16.24 -2.20 -24.39
CA ALA A 138 15.16 -1.31 -24.78
C ALA A 138 13.76 -1.92 -24.52
N GLU A 139 13.56 -3.21 -24.81
CA GLU A 139 12.30 -3.89 -24.49
C GLU A 139 12.05 -3.96 -22.98
N VAL A 140 13.10 -4.17 -22.18
CA VAL A 140 13.00 -4.17 -20.71
C VAL A 140 12.59 -2.79 -20.20
N ASP A 141 13.24 -1.73 -20.69
CA ASP A 141 12.91 -0.35 -20.32
C ASP A 141 11.47 0.00 -20.72
N GLU A 142 10.98 -0.52 -21.86
CA GLU A 142 9.58 -0.36 -22.27
C GLU A 142 8.60 -1.01 -21.28
N TRP A 143 8.91 -2.21 -20.78
CA TRP A 143 8.08 -2.89 -19.78
C TRP A 143 8.05 -2.16 -18.45
N ILE A 144 9.21 -1.65 -18.00
CA ILE A 144 9.29 -0.82 -16.80
C ILE A 144 8.38 0.40 -16.95
N LYS A 145 8.50 1.13 -18.07
CA LYS A 145 7.68 2.32 -18.33
C LYS A 145 6.17 2.00 -18.37
N LYS A 146 5.78 0.88 -19.00
CA LYS A 146 4.38 0.43 -19.01
C LYS A 146 3.87 0.12 -17.60
N ALA A 147 4.69 -0.54 -16.78
CA ALA A 147 4.34 -0.87 -15.40
C ALA A 147 4.22 0.40 -14.53
N GLU A 148 5.10 1.37 -14.71
CA GLU A 148 5.03 2.68 -14.04
C GLU A 148 3.75 3.44 -14.44
N GLU A 149 3.46 3.58 -15.74
CA GLU A 149 2.26 4.26 -16.22
C GLU A 149 0.98 3.59 -15.68
N TYR A 150 0.96 2.26 -15.66
CA TYR A 150 -0.16 1.48 -15.13
C TYR A 150 -0.33 1.70 -13.62
N PHE A 151 0.76 1.62 -12.86
CA PHE A 151 0.76 1.86 -11.42
C PHE A 151 0.25 3.26 -11.08
N GLU A 152 0.72 4.28 -11.80
CA GLU A 152 0.29 5.67 -11.59
C GLU A 152 -1.23 5.84 -11.78
N GLN A 153 -1.82 5.18 -12.77
CA GLN A 153 -3.27 5.22 -12.93
C GLN A 153 -4.01 4.49 -11.80
N MET A 154 -3.51 3.33 -11.37
CA MET A 154 -4.11 2.61 -10.24
C MET A 154 -4.03 3.42 -8.94
N ASP A 155 -2.88 4.07 -8.68
CA ASP A 155 -2.71 4.95 -7.51
C ASP A 155 -3.65 6.15 -7.60
N LYS A 156 -3.79 6.77 -8.78
CA LYS A 156 -4.74 7.87 -9.01
C LYS A 156 -6.18 7.46 -8.72
N ILE A 157 -6.63 6.33 -9.26
CA ILE A 157 -7.97 5.78 -9.00
C ILE A 157 -8.16 5.55 -7.50
N LEU A 158 -7.19 4.90 -6.84
CA LEU A 158 -7.25 4.61 -5.41
C LEU A 158 -7.35 5.89 -4.57
N ARG A 159 -6.57 6.92 -4.89
CA ARG A 159 -6.64 8.23 -4.23
C ARG A 159 -8.01 8.88 -4.41
N THR A 160 -8.54 8.91 -5.63
CA THR A 160 -9.87 9.46 -5.90
C THR A 160 -10.96 8.73 -5.11
N LEU A 161 -10.91 7.40 -5.06
CA LEU A 161 -11.85 6.60 -4.28
C LEU A 161 -11.73 6.87 -2.78
N ARG A 162 -10.51 7.02 -2.25
CA ARG A 162 -10.26 7.38 -0.85
C ARG A 162 -10.81 8.75 -0.48
N ILE A 163 -10.52 9.75 -1.29
CA ILE A 163 -11.03 11.11 -1.10
C ILE A 163 -12.56 11.11 -1.08
N LYS A 164 -13.20 10.44 -2.05
CA LYS A 164 -14.65 10.33 -2.14
C LYS A 164 -15.25 9.67 -0.89
N LYS A 165 -14.70 8.53 -0.47
CA LYS A 165 -15.18 7.82 0.74
C LYS A 165 -15.03 8.66 2.01
N LYS A 166 -13.88 9.35 2.18
CA LYS A 166 -13.68 10.28 3.31
C LYS A 166 -14.73 11.38 3.30
N LYS A 167 -14.95 12.00 2.14
CA LYS A 167 -15.93 13.08 1.96
C LYS A 167 -17.34 12.61 2.30
N ASP A 168 -17.76 11.46 1.78
CA ASP A 168 -19.07 10.89 2.06
C ASP A 168 -19.30 10.65 3.56
N ILE A 169 -18.28 10.18 4.29
CA ILE A 169 -18.40 9.96 5.75
C ILE A 169 -18.48 11.31 6.49
N ILE A 170 -17.64 12.27 6.13
CA ILE A 170 -17.63 13.61 6.75
C ILE A 170 -18.98 14.31 6.52
N ASP A 171 -19.48 14.29 5.28
CA ASP A 171 -20.75 14.92 4.91
C ASP A 171 -21.93 14.28 5.67
N ARG A 172 -21.98 12.95 5.73
CA ARG A 172 -23.01 12.23 6.51
C ARG A 172 -22.92 12.54 8.00
N ASN A 173 -21.72 12.56 8.57
CA ASN A 173 -21.53 12.87 9.99
C ASN A 173 -22.00 14.29 10.32
N TYR A 174 -21.64 15.26 9.47
CA TYR A 174 -22.07 16.65 9.59
C TYR A 174 -23.59 16.78 9.49
N GLU A 175 -24.20 16.16 8.49
CA GLU A 175 -25.64 16.18 8.27
C GLU A 175 -26.42 15.57 9.44
N VAL A 176 -26.01 14.38 9.90
CA VAL A 176 -26.66 13.68 11.02
C VAL A 176 -26.54 14.50 12.31
N LEU A 177 -25.36 15.05 12.58
CA LEU A 177 -25.12 15.88 13.76
C LEU A 177 -26.01 17.12 13.75
N LEU A 178 -26.04 17.88 12.65
CA LEU A 178 -26.86 19.08 12.53
C LEU A 178 -28.35 18.79 12.59
N LYS A 179 -28.85 17.85 11.78
CA LYS A 179 -30.29 17.54 11.75
C LYS A 179 -30.78 17.07 13.12
N SER A 180 -30.03 16.20 13.79
CA SER A 180 -30.41 15.69 15.12
C SER A 180 -30.41 16.81 16.17
N THR A 181 -29.46 17.74 16.09
CA THR A 181 -29.41 18.93 16.96
C THR A 181 -30.61 19.83 16.74
N VAL A 182 -30.91 20.17 15.48
CA VAL A 182 -32.05 21.04 15.12
C VAL A 182 -33.36 20.40 15.55
N ILE A 183 -33.55 19.10 15.33
CA ILE A 183 -34.75 18.36 15.76
C ILE A 183 -34.89 18.39 17.29
N ALA A 184 -33.80 18.15 18.02
CA ALA A 184 -33.83 18.17 19.49
C ALA A 184 -34.21 19.55 20.03
N LEU A 185 -33.54 20.62 19.56
CA LEU A 185 -33.85 21.99 19.98
C LEU A 185 -35.27 22.40 19.58
N LYS A 186 -35.74 22.00 18.40
CA LYS A 186 -37.12 22.25 17.95
C LYS A 186 -38.14 21.57 18.87
N ASN A 187 -37.92 20.30 19.23
CA ASN A 187 -38.79 19.57 20.15
C ASN A 187 -38.80 20.17 21.56
N MET A 188 -37.70 20.81 21.97
CA MET A 188 -37.60 21.53 23.24
C MET A 188 -38.23 22.94 23.18
N GLY A 189 -38.63 23.42 21.99
CA GLY A 189 -39.07 24.81 21.79
C GLY A 189 -37.94 25.83 21.96
N LYS A 190 -36.70 25.41 21.75
CA LYS A 190 -35.47 26.18 22.01
C LYS A 190 -34.58 26.32 20.77
N LEU A 191 -35.16 26.10 19.59
CA LEU A 191 -34.45 26.33 18.34
C LEU A 191 -34.28 27.85 18.12
N PRO A 192 -33.05 28.37 17.99
CA PRO A 192 -32.84 29.78 17.69
C PRO A 192 -33.36 30.14 16.28
N PRO A 193 -33.83 31.37 16.05
CA PRO A 193 -34.28 31.83 14.74
C PRO A 193 -33.14 32.03 13.74
N ASP A 194 -31.96 32.46 14.21
CA ASP A 194 -30.75 32.59 13.37
C ASP A 194 -29.85 31.35 13.54
N PRO A 195 -29.45 30.66 12.44
CA PRO A 195 -28.46 29.58 12.47
C PRO A 195 -27.13 29.94 13.14
N LYS A 196 -26.72 31.22 13.15
CA LYS A 196 -25.49 31.68 13.82
C LYS A 196 -25.52 31.48 15.33
N ASP A 197 -26.71 31.47 15.93
CA ASP A 197 -26.89 31.29 17.36
C ASP A 197 -26.96 29.80 17.76
N LEU A 198 -26.92 28.89 16.79
CA LEU A 198 -26.97 27.45 17.04
C LEU A 198 -25.86 26.95 17.99
N PRO A 199 -24.58 27.37 17.89
CA PRO A 199 -23.55 26.97 18.85
C PRO A 199 -23.85 27.40 20.29
N LYS A 200 -24.44 28.59 20.47
CA LYS A 200 -24.83 29.11 21.78
C LYS A 200 -26.00 28.28 22.35
N ALA A 201 -27.03 28.03 21.53
CA ALA A 201 -28.17 27.20 21.92
C ALA A 201 -27.74 25.77 22.29
N ILE A 202 -26.81 25.15 21.54
CA ILE A 202 -26.27 23.83 21.89
C ILE A 202 -25.64 23.83 23.29
N LYS A 203 -24.83 24.84 23.59
CA LYS A 203 -24.17 24.96 24.90
C LYS A 203 -25.20 25.11 26.02
N GLU A 204 -26.06 26.12 25.92
CA GLU A 204 -27.01 26.47 26.99
C GLU A 204 -28.09 25.41 27.20
N GLU A 205 -28.59 24.80 26.12
CA GLU A 205 -29.75 23.92 26.17
C GLU A 205 -29.39 22.44 26.28
N LEU A 206 -28.27 22.00 25.68
CA LEU A 206 -27.89 20.60 25.67
C LEU A 206 -26.74 20.28 26.64
N VAL A 207 -25.79 21.20 26.83
CA VAL A 207 -24.61 20.91 27.67
C VAL A 207 -24.80 21.40 29.10
N ASP A 208 -25.15 22.67 29.29
CA ASP A 208 -25.29 23.27 30.62
C ASP A 208 -26.45 22.63 31.41
N LYS A 209 -27.45 22.08 30.71
CA LYS A 209 -28.55 21.29 31.28
C LYS A 209 -28.22 19.81 31.51
N ASN A 210 -26.96 19.40 31.35
CA ASN A 210 -26.48 18.03 31.52
C ASN A 210 -27.17 16.98 30.62
N ILE A 211 -27.73 17.37 29.47
CA ILE A 211 -28.27 16.43 28.47
C ILE A 211 -27.11 15.75 27.74
N LEU A 212 -26.04 16.50 27.48
CA LEU A 212 -24.82 16.06 26.83
C LEU A 212 -23.59 16.42 27.67
N PRO A 213 -22.57 15.55 27.69
CA PRO A 213 -21.26 15.87 28.25
C PRO A 213 -20.61 17.11 27.58
N PRO A 214 -19.83 17.91 28.31
CA PRO A 214 -19.11 19.07 27.75
C PRO A 214 -18.18 18.75 26.57
N SER A 215 -17.64 17.52 26.52
CA SER A 215 -16.79 17.04 25.41
C SER A 215 -17.50 17.04 24.05
N TYR A 216 -18.83 17.09 24.01
CA TYR A 216 -19.55 17.20 22.74
C TYR A 216 -19.38 18.57 22.07
N LEU A 217 -19.11 19.65 22.81
CA LEU A 217 -18.79 20.95 22.18
C LEU A 217 -17.55 20.85 21.29
N GLU A 218 -16.53 20.14 21.76
CA GLU A 218 -15.33 19.86 20.97
C GLU A 218 -15.65 18.96 19.77
N THR A 219 -16.53 17.97 19.95
CA THR A 219 -17.00 17.12 18.85
C THR A 219 -17.70 17.94 17.76
N PHE A 220 -18.59 18.86 18.14
CA PHE A 220 -19.24 19.78 17.20
C PHE A 220 -18.23 20.62 16.43
N LYS A 221 -17.29 21.24 17.13
CA LYS A 221 -16.22 22.03 16.52
C LYS A 221 -15.42 21.20 15.51
N LYS A 222 -14.97 20.00 15.91
CA LYS A 222 -14.21 19.08 15.05
C LYS A 222 -14.98 18.67 13.79
N VAL A 223 -16.26 18.32 13.92
CA VAL A 223 -17.07 17.91 12.75
C VAL A 223 -17.28 19.09 11.79
N ILE A 224 -17.50 20.30 12.29
CA ILE A 224 -17.62 21.51 11.46
C ILE A 224 -16.29 21.83 10.77
N GLU A 225 -15.17 21.75 11.48
CA GLU A 225 -13.83 21.97 10.91
C GLU A 225 -13.50 20.93 9.84
N MET A 226 -13.79 19.64 10.09
CA MET A 226 -13.62 18.59 9.08
C MET A 226 -14.48 18.83 7.84
N LYS A 227 -15.74 19.28 8.02
CA LYS A 227 -16.62 19.62 6.90
C LYS A 227 -16.02 20.73 6.04
N LYS A 228 -15.54 21.82 6.66
CA LYS A 228 -14.86 22.90 5.93
C LYS A 228 -13.60 22.41 5.19
N LEU A 229 -12.78 21.60 5.85
CA LEU A 229 -11.57 21.03 5.22
C LEU A 229 -11.91 20.10 4.05
N SER A 230 -13.00 19.34 4.14
CA SER A 230 -13.46 18.42 3.07
C SER A 230 -13.96 19.13 1.80
N GLU A 231 -14.26 20.42 1.90
CA GLU A 231 -14.64 21.28 0.76
C GLU A 231 -13.42 21.90 0.06
N THR A 232 -12.24 21.77 0.66
CA THR A 232 -10.95 22.20 0.09
C THR A 232 -10.14 20.99 -0.39
N GLU A 233 -9.05 21.23 -1.14
CA GLU A 233 -8.10 20.20 -1.57
C GLU A 233 -7.33 19.52 -0.40
N ASN A 234 -7.59 19.91 0.85
CA ASN A 234 -6.88 19.40 2.04
C ASN A 234 -7.52 18.17 2.69
N ILE A 235 -8.53 17.55 2.08
CA ILE A 235 -9.20 16.37 2.65
C ILE A 235 -8.25 15.20 2.93
N ASP A 236 -7.19 15.06 2.12
CA ASP A 236 -6.17 14.03 2.33
C ASP A 236 -5.40 14.19 3.64
N LYS A 237 -5.29 15.42 4.15
CA LYS A 237 -4.62 15.72 5.43
C LYS A 237 -5.44 15.26 6.64
N ILE A 238 -6.72 14.96 6.47
CA ILE A 238 -7.57 14.48 7.58
C ILE A 238 -7.26 12.98 7.81
N PRO A 239 -6.76 12.59 9.00
CA PRO A 239 -6.48 11.20 9.31
C PRO A 239 -7.76 10.36 9.33
N GLU A 240 -7.73 9.15 8.74
CA GLU A 240 -8.90 8.26 8.73
C GLU A 240 -9.38 7.92 10.14
N ARG A 241 -8.45 7.76 11.09
CA ARG A 241 -8.76 7.57 12.51
C ARG A 241 -9.66 8.67 13.06
N ASP A 242 -9.41 9.93 12.70
CA ASP A 242 -10.17 11.05 13.24
C ASP A 242 -11.58 11.11 12.63
N ILE A 243 -11.72 10.71 11.36
CA ILE A 243 -13.02 10.56 10.69
C ILE A 243 -13.84 9.45 11.37
N GLU A 244 -13.25 8.30 11.67
CA GLU A 244 -13.96 7.21 12.35
C GLU A 244 -14.27 7.53 13.82
N LEU A 245 -13.38 8.24 14.53
CA LEU A 245 -13.65 8.72 15.87
C LEU A 245 -14.85 9.69 15.89
N THR A 246 -14.86 10.68 15.00
CA THR A 246 -15.99 11.62 14.90
C THR A 246 -17.28 10.90 14.53
N ARG A 247 -17.25 9.92 13.63
CA ARG A 247 -18.41 9.06 13.32
C ARG A 247 -18.96 8.35 14.57
N ALA A 248 -18.09 7.76 15.38
CA ALA A 248 -18.49 7.09 16.61
C ALA A 248 -19.11 8.07 17.62
N TYR A 249 -18.53 9.26 17.78
CA TYR A 249 -19.08 10.31 18.65
C TYR A 249 -20.44 10.81 18.14
N VAL A 250 -20.62 11.04 16.84
CA VAL A 250 -21.90 11.43 16.25
C VAL A 250 -22.97 10.36 16.49
N LYS A 251 -22.65 9.07 16.32
CA LYS A 251 -23.58 7.97 16.62
C LYS A 251 -23.99 7.95 18.10
N LYS A 252 -23.03 8.15 19.02
CA LYS A 252 -23.29 8.21 20.46
C LYS A 252 -24.13 9.44 20.82
N PHE A 253 -23.86 10.59 20.21
CA PHE A 253 -24.65 11.82 20.34
C PHE A 253 -26.12 11.59 20.01
N VAL A 254 -26.41 11.02 18.82
CA VAL A 254 -27.79 10.73 18.40
C VAL A 254 -28.50 9.82 19.38
N THR A 255 -27.79 8.82 19.91
CA THR A 255 -28.33 7.87 20.90
C THR A 255 -28.69 8.57 22.21
N LEU A 256 -27.82 9.44 22.72
CA LEU A 256 -28.05 10.21 23.94
C LEU A 256 -29.24 11.17 23.79
N LEU A 257 -29.30 11.91 22.69
CA LEU A 257 -30.42 12.80 22.40
C LEU A 257 -31.74 12.04 22.24
N GLY A 258 -31.74 10.91 21.54
CA GLY A 258 -32.93 10.07 21.37
C GLY A 258 -33.51 9.63 22.73
N ARG A 259 -32.66 9.08 23.61
CA ARG A 259 -33.05 8.67 24.96
C ARG A 259 -33.62 9.83 25.79
N TYR A 260 -33.01 11.01 25.70
CA TYR A 260 -33.50 12.18 26.40
C TYR A 260 -34.90 12.59 25.90
N LEU A 261 -35.09 12.69 24.58
CA LEU A 261 -36.36 13.09 23.97
C LEU A 261 -37.49 12.09 24.29
N GLU A 262 -37.20 10.79 24.29
CA GLU A 262 -38.17 9.75 24.70
C GLU A 262 -38.57 9.90 26.18
N SER A 263 -37.59 10.10 27.06
CA SER A 263 -37.84 10.27 28.49
C SER A 263 -38.65 11.54 28.81
N SER A 264 -38.41 12.62 28.07
CA SER A 264 -39.12 13.89 28.23
C SER A 264 -40.60 13.77 27.80
N LYS A 265 -40.86 13.10 26.67
CA LYS A 265 -42.23 12.80 26.21
C LYS A 265 -43.00 11.89 27.16
N ALA A 266 -42.33 10.95 27.83
CA ALA A 266 -42.96 10.08 28.82
C ALA A 266 -43.36 10.85 30.10
N LYS A 267 -42.57 11.86 30.50
CA LYS A 267 -42.88 12.73 31.65
C LYS A 267 -43.99 13.74 31.36
N SER A 268 -44.15 14.20 30.12
CA SER A 268 -45.22 15.15 29.75
C SER A 268 -46.59 14.50 29.52
N LYS A 269 -46.66 13.16 29.50
CA LYS A 269 -47.90 12.37 29.35
C LYS A 269 -48.46 11.83 30.67
N LYS A 270 -47.75 12.01 31.78
CA LYS A 270 -48.23 11.76 33.14
C LYS A 270 -48.64 13.07 33.79
#